data_AF-A0A3E1RK87-F1
#
_entry.id   AF-A0A3E1RK87-F1
#
_cell.length_a   1.000
_cell.length_b   1.000
_cell.length_c   1.000
_cell.angle_alpha   90.00
_cell.angle_beta   90.00
_cell.angle_gamma   90.00
#
_symmetry.space_group_name_H-M   'P 1'
#
loop_
_entity.id
_entity.type
_entity.pdbx_description
1 polymer ?
#
loop_
_entity_poly.entity_id
_entity_poly.type
_entity_poly.pdbx_seq_one_letter_code
_entity_poly.pdbx_strand_id
1 'polypeptide(L)'
;MKTDASIPTVRKTAGPYVRPMPGWWKHNPFFIRYMVRELTAVAVWVYALILTVGVFRLGQGEAAWNGWLQALQSPASIALHLVLLLGMVLHVHSWFEIMPKTMAPIVIKGQRVSAERIQRTGWSVAAVVFVAVLLLAVWSQA
;
A
#
# COMPACT_ATOMS: atom_id res chain seq x y z
N MET A 1 39.09 -66.61 12.62
CA MET A 1 37.70 -66.24 12.27
C MET A 1 37.56 -64.73 12.43
N LYS A 2 37.69 -63.96 11.34
CA LYS A 2 37.32 -62.54 11.30
C LYS A 2 36.37 -62.42 10.12
N THR A 3 35.10 -62.21 10.42
CA THR A 3 34.04 -62.07 9.43
C THR A 3 33.94 -60.61 9.07
N ASP A 4 34.54 -60.25 7.95
CA ASP A 4 34.46 -58.99 7.24
C ASP A 4 33.09 -58.88 6.55
N ALA A 5 32.05 -58.69 7.37
CA ALA A 5 30.73 -58.34 6.87
C ALA A 5 30.73 -56.87 6.40
N SER A 6 30.99 -56.65 5.12
CA SER A 6 30.80 -55.36 4.47
C SER A 6 29.31 -54.99 4.48
N ILE A 7 28.92 -54.05 5.34
CA ILE A 7 27.55 -53.52 5.37
C ILE A 7 27.30 -52.75 4.06
N PRO A 8 26.28 -53.11 3.26
CA PRO A 8 25.97 -52.37 2.05
C PRO A 8 25.51 -50.95 2.42
N THR A 9 26.27 -49.94 2.00
CA THR A 9 25.89 -48.54 2.18
C THR A 9 24.65 -48.25 1.34
N VAL A 10 23.56 -47.83 1.99
CA VAL A 10 22.34 -47.36 1.30
C VAL A 10 22.73 -46.24 0.33
N ARG A 11 22.41 -46.41 -0.96
CA ARG A 11 22.68 -45.42 -2.02
C ARG A 11 21.97 -44.12 -1.65
N LYS A 12 22.69 -43.00 -1.50
CA LYS A 12 22.07 -41.67 -1.32
C LYS A 12 21.08 -41.46 -2.47
N THR A 13 19.78 -41.50 -2.17
CA THR A 13 18.75 -41.06 -3.12
C THR A 13 18.99 -39.57 -3.41
N ALA A 14 18.79 -39.16 -4.65
CA ALA A 14 18.89 -37.75 -5.02
C ALA A 14 18.01 -36.93 -4.06
N GLY A 15 18.55 -35.82 -3.54
CA GLY A 15 17.84 -34.98 -2.58
C GLY A 15 16.49 -34.51 -3.14
N PRO A 16 15.54 -34.11 -2.26
CA PRO A 16 14.21 -33.68 -2.69
C PRO A 16 14.30 -32.53 -3.70
N TYR A 17 13.52 -32.62 -4.77
CA TYR A 17 13.48 -31.61 -5.83
C TYR A 17 12.91 -30.29 -5.30
N VAL A 18 13.65 -29.20 -5.48
CA VAL A 18 13.21 -27.83 -5.18
C VAL A 18 12.88 -27.12 -6.49
N ARG A 19 11.62 -26.68 -6.64
CA ARG A 19 11.19 -25.97 -7.85
C ARG A 19 11.69 -24.52 -7.85
N PRO A 20 12.26 -24.02 -8.96
CA PRO A 20 12.63 -22.61 -9.08
C PRO A 20 11.37 -21.72 -9.11
N MET A 21 11.45 -20.54 -8.48
CA MET A 21 10.34 -19.56 -8.38
C MET A 21 10.61 -18.19 -9.06
N PRO A 22 11.40 -18.08 -10.15
CA PRO A 22 11.64 -16.79 -10.79
C PRO A 22 10.36 -16.23 -11.39
N GLY A 23 10.07 -14.95 -11.15
CA GLY A 23 8.90 -14.29 -11.75
C GLY A 23 7.56 -14.95 -11.39
N TRP A 24 7.47 -15.59 -10.22
CA TRP A 24 6.29 -16.33 -9.76
C TRP A 24 4.97 -15.54 -9.90
N TRP A 25 5.02 -14.21 -9.76
CA TRP A 25 3.86 -13.34 -9.80
C TRP A 25 3.43 -12.92 -11.21
N LYS A 26 4.29 -13.07 -12.23
CA LYS A 26 4.07 -12.51 -13.58
C LYS A 26 3.02 -13.27 -14.41
N HIS A 27 2.73 -14.51 -14.04
CA HIS A 27 1.90 -15.40 -14.87
C HIS A 27 0.45 -15.51 -14.39
N ASN A 28 0.18 -15.18 -13.12
CA ASN A 28 -1.15 -15.26 -12.56
C ASN A 28 -1.73 -13.84 -12.38
N PRO A 29 -2.88 -13.52 -12.99
CA PRO A 29 -3.48 -12.19 -12.87
C PRO A 29 -3.79 -11.80 -11.43
N PHE A 30 -4.06 -12.77 -10.54
CA PHE A 30 -4.23 -12.53 -9.11
C PHE A 30 -2.93 -11.98 -8.47
N PHE A 31 -1.78 -12.57 -8.79
CA PHE A 31 -0.49 -12.13 -8.25
C PHE A 31 -0.01 -10.82 -8.88
N ILE A 32 -0.34 -10.55 -10.14
CA ILE A 32 -0.10 -9.25 -10.76
C ILE A 32 -0.90 -8.16 -10.02
N ARG A 33 -2.19 -8.37 -9.79
CA ARG A 33 -3.03 -7.41 -9.02
C ARG A 33 -2.50 -7.20 -7.61
N TYR A 34 -2.03 -8.27 -6.96
CA TYR A 34 -1.34 -8.17 -5.68
C TYR A 34 -0.09 -7.28 -5.77
N MET A 35 0.79 -7.48 -6.74
CA MET A 35 1.99 -6.64 -6.91
C MET A 35 1.65 -5.18 -7.22
N VAL A 36 0.63 -4.92 -8.06
CA VAL A 36 0.14 -3.56 -8.33
C VAL A 36 -0.35 -2.89 -7.05
N ARG A 37 -1.06 -3.64 -6.19
CA ARG A 37 -1.46 -3.13 -4.88
C ARG A 37 -0.26 -2.75 -4.03
N GLU A 38 0.72 -3.64 -3.87
CA GLU A 38 1.91 -3.35 -3.05
C GLU A 38 2.72 -2.16 -3.61
N LEU A 39 2.76 -1.99 -4.95
CA LEU A 39 3.42 -0.87 -5.60
C LEU A 39 2.82 0.49 -5.20
N THR A 40 1.53 0.55 -4.83
CA THR A 40 0.91 1.80 -4.34
C THR A 40 1.57 2.34 -3.07
N ALA A 41 2.26 1.50 -2.29
CA ALA A 41 3.03 1.95 -1.12
C ALA A 41 4.17 2.92 -1.51
N VAL A 42 4.71 2.81 -2.73
CA VAL A 42 5.69 3.76 -3.26
C VAL A 42 5.04 5.14 -3.44
N ALA A 43 3.79 5.21 -3.92
CA ALA A 43 3.07 6.47 -4.03
C ALA A 43 2.86 7.11 -2.64
N VAL A 44 2.51 6.29 -1.63
CA VAL A 44 2.41 6.72 -0.23
C VAL A 44 3.71 7.33 0.26
N TRP A 45 4.82 6.62 0.08
CA TRP A 45 6.13 7.05 0.51
C TRP A 45 6.60 8.33 -0.20
N VAL A 46 6.44 8.40 -1.52
CA VAL A 46 6.81 9.59 -2.32
C VAL A 46 6.02 10.82 -1.86
N TYR A 47 4.71 10.69 -1.67
CA TYR A 47 3.89 11.80 -1.24
C TYR A 47 4.24 12.26 0.19
N ALA A 48 4.54 11.32 1.09
CA ALA A 48 5.02 11.64 2.44
C ALA A 48 6.34 12.43 2.39
N LEU A 49 7.26 12.10 1.48
CA LEU A 49 8.50 12.86 1.29
C LEU A 49 8.23 14.28 0.76
N ILE A 50 7.34 14.44 -0.22
CA ILE A 50 6.95 15.75 -0.76
C ILE A 50 6.43 16.66 0.35
N LEU A 51 5.52 16.14 1.19
CA LEU A 51 4.97 16.88 2.33
C LEU A 51 6.03 17.15 3.40
N THR A 52 6.91 16.19 3.69
CA THR A 52 8.02 16.38 4.64
C THR A 52 8.96 17.50 4.20
N VAL A 53 9.28 17.57 2.90
CA VAL A 53 10.04 18.69 2.34
C VAL A 53 9.26 19.99 2.50
N GLY A 54 7.95 19.99 2.25
CA GLY A 54 7.10 21.16 2.48
C GLY A 54 7.18 21.70 3.91
N VAL A 55 7.05 20.82 4.92
CA VAL A 55 7.19 21.19 6.34
C VAL A 55 8.59 21.75 6.64
N PHE A 56 9.64 21.13 6.09
CA PHE A 56 11.00 21.62 6.27
C PHE A 56 11.22 23.00 5.64
N ARG A 57 10.68 23.22 4.43
CA ARG A 57 10.76 24.52 3.73
C ARG A 57 9.94 25.60 4.43
N LEU A 58 8.80 25.25 5.00
CA LEU A 58 7.99 26.15 5.82
C LEU A 58 8.80 26.66 7.03
N GLY A 59 9.56 25.78 7.69
CA GLY A 59 10.44 26.15 8.81
C GLY A 59 11.65 27.03 8.43
N GLN A 60 11.98 27.15 7.15
CA GLN A 60 13.09 27.97 6.64
C GLN A 60 12.67 29.41 6.29
N GLY A 61 11.38 29.75 6.43
CA GLY A 61 10.86 31.08 6.14
C GLY A 61 10.28 31.23 4.74
N GLU A 62 9.73 32.41 4.48
CA GLU A 62 8.84 32.69 3.35
C GLU A 62 9.48 32.39 1.99
N ALA A 63 10.73 32.79 1.77
CA ALA A 63 11.41 32.58 0.49
C ALA A 63 11.55 31.09 0.13
N ALA A 64 11.89 30.25 1.11
CA ALA A 64 12.03 28.81 0.92
C ALA A 64 10.67 28.13 0.68
N TRP A 65 9.64 28.56 1.43
CA TRP A 65 8.27 28.11 1.24
C TRP A 65 7.74 28.44 -0.16
N ASN A 66 7.90 29.68 -0.60
CA ASN A 66 7.45 30.13 -1.93
C ASN A 66 8.19 29.39 -3.06
N GLY A 67 9.47 29.07 -2.89
CA GLY A 67 10.22 28.24 -3.84
C GLY A 67 9.65 26.82 -3.95
N TRP A 68 9.27 26.21 -2.83
CA TRP A 68 8.60 24.90 -2.84
C TRP A 68 7.21 24.98 -3.49
N LEU A 69 6.44 26.03 -3.21
CA LEU A 69 5.13 26.24 -3.81
C LEU A 69 5.22 26.40 -5.34
N GLN A 70 6.18 27.18 -5.83
CA GLN A 70 6.45 27.32 -7.27
C GLN A 70 6.80 25.97 -7.92
N ALA A 71 7.61 25.15 -7.25
CA ALA A 71 7.92 23.81 -7.74
C ALA A 71 6.65 22.94 -7.85
N LEU A 72 5.75 23.04 -6.87
CA LEU A 72 4.49 22.30 -6.87
C LEU A 72 3.52 22.74 -7.98
N GLN A 73 3.54 24.02 -8.34
CA GLN A 73 2.73 24.59 -9.42
C GLN A 73 3.23 24.25 -10.83
N SER A 74 4.42 23.66 -10.96
CA SER A 74 4.95 23.26 -12.26
C SER A 74 4.09 22.18 -12.93
N PRO A 75 3.95 22.17 -14.27
CA PRO A 75 3.16 21.15 -14.97
C PRO A 75 3.60 19.70 -14.68
N ALA A 76 4.92 19.49 -14.54
CA ALA A 76 5.48 18.19 -14.19
C ALA A 76 5.06 17.74 -12.78
N SER A 77 5.06 18.66 -11.81
CA SER A 77 4.57 18.38 -10.47
C SER A 77 3.08 18.05 -10.48
N ILE A 78 2.25 18.83 -11.19
CA ILE A 78 0.81 18.55 -11.28
C ILE A 78 0.56 17.16 -11.87
N ALA A 79 1.25 16.80 -12.96
CA ALA A 79 1.15 15.47 -13.56
C ALA A 79 1.57 14.36 -12.58
N LEU A 80 2.67 14.55 -11.83
CA LEU A 80 3.09 13.64 -10.76
C LEU A 80 2.00 13.49 -9.71
N HIS A 81 1.41 14.59 -9.24
CA HIS A 81 0.37 14.56 -8.20
C HIS A 81 -0.90 13.85 -8.66
N LEU A 82 -1.28 13.95 -9.94
CA LEU A 82 -2.39 13.17 -10.50
C LEU A 82 -2.11 11.66 -10.48
N VAL A 83 -0.88 11.26 -10.81
CA VAL A 83 -0.45 9.84 -10.72
C VAL A 83 -0.42 9.37 -9.27
N LEU A 84 0.10 10.17 -8.35
CA LEU A 84 0.10 9.87 -6.92
C LEU A 84 -1.33 9.76 -6.38
N LEU A 85 -2.23 10.66 -6.78
CA LEU A 85 -3.65 10.63 -6.40
C LEU A 85 -4.31 9.32 -6.86
N LEU A 86 -4.10 8.90 -8.11
CA LEU A 86 -4.60 7.62 -8.60
C LEU A 86 -4.03 6.46 -7.77
N GLY A 87 -2.73 6.49 -7.45
CA GLY A 87 -2.08 5.52 -6.58
C GLY A 87 -2.74 5.45 -5.19
N MET A 88 -3.06 6.59 -4.58
CA MET A 88 -3.73 6.67 -3.28
C MET A 88 -5.16 6.14 -3.31
N VAL A 89 -5.92 6.42 -4.37
CA VAL A 89 -7.28 5.88 -4.54
C VAL A 89 -7.25 4.36 -4.66
N LEU A 90 -6.31 3.82 -5.45
CA LEU A 90 -6.10 2.37 -5.55
C LEU A 90 -5.65 1.76 -4.21
N HIS A 91 -4.77 2.47 -3.50
CA HIS A 91 -4.29 2.07 -2.17
C HIS A 91 -5.46 1.94 -1.19
N VAL A 92 -6.27 2.99 -1.03
CA VAL A 92 -7.38 3.02 -0.05
C VAL A 92 -8.47 2.00 -0.40
N HIS A 93 -8.74 1.79 -1.69
CA HIS A 93 -9.68 0.76 -2.14
C HIS A 93 -9.25 -0.61 -1.64
N SER A 94 -8.00 -0.98 -1.91
CA SER A 94 -7.47 -2.28 -1.50
C SER A 94 -7.35 -2.41 0.02
N TRP A 95 -7.06 -1.32 0.72
CA TRP A 95 -7.02 -1.28 2.18
C TRP A 95 -8.39 -1.63 2.75
N PHE A 96 -9.46 -1.01 2.26
CA PHE A 96 -10.82 -1.33 2.72
C PHE A 96 -11.23 -2.76 2.37
N GLU A 97 -10.79 -3.34 1.26
CA GLU A 97 -11.05 -4.76 0.96
C GLU A 97 -10.37 -5.74 1.93
N ILE A 98 -9.16 -5.40 2.40
CA ILE A 98 -8.35 -6.25 3.29
C ILE A 98 -8.73 -6.05 4.75
N MET A 99 -9.05 -4.83 5.15
CA MET A 99 -9.28 -4.43 6.54
C MET A 99 -10.30 -5.32 7.29
N PRO A 100 -11.46 -5.73 6.74
CA PRO A 100 -12.38 -6.66 7.40
C PRO A 100 -11.82 -8.06 7.65
N LYS A 101 -10.79 -8.46 6.91
CA LYS A 101 -10.15 -9.78 6.98
C LYS A 101 -9.06 -9.83 8.05
N THR A 102 -8.46 -8.69 8.36
CA THR A 102 -7.35 -8.56 9.33
C THR A 102 -7.80 -8.02 10.68
N MET A 103 -8.96 -7.35 10.76
CA MET A 103 -9.51 -6.88 12.03
C MET A 103 -10.13 -8.01 12.87
N ALA A 104 -10.19 -7.80 14.18
CA ALA A 104 -10.99 -8.64 15.07
C ALA A 104 -12.47 -8.60 14.65
N PRO A 105 -13.22 -9.73 14.70
CA PRO A 105 -14.62 -9.74 14.33
C PRO A 105 -15.45 -8.78 15.18
N ILE A 106 -16.12 -7.83 14.54
CA ILE A 106 -17.07 -6.94 15.20
C ILE A 106 -18.42 -7.66 15.28
N VAL A 107 -18.97 -7.78 16.48
CA VAL A 107 -20.27 -8.42 16.74
C VAL A 107 -21.21 -7.41 17.39
N ILE A 108 -22.37 -7.18 16.78
CA ILE A 108 -23.40 -6.25 17.26
C ILE A 108 -24.71 -7.04 17.40
N LYS A 109 -25.33 -7.01 18.59
CA LYS A 109 -26.55 -7.77 18.89
C LYS A 109 -26.44 -9.27 18.55
N GLY A 110 -25.28 -9.87 18.85
CA GLY A 110 -25.01 -11.29 18.58
C GLY A 110 -24.74 -11.64 17.12
N GLN A 111 -24.77 -10.68 16.19
CA GLN A 111 -24.47 -10.90 14.77
C GLN A 111 -23.14 -10.27 14.37
N ARG A 112 -22.34 -11.01 13.59
CA ARG A 112 -21.10 -10.48 13.02
C ARG A 112 -21.42 -9.43 11.96
N VAL A 113 -20.75 -8.29 12.02
CA VAL A 113 -20.86 -7.24 11.01
C VAL A 113 -20.27 -7.76 9.69
N SER A 114 -21.00 -7.59 8.58
CA SER A 114 -20.53 -8.00 7.26
C SER A 114 -19.34 -7.15 6.79
N ALA A 115 -18.43 -7.77 6.04
CA ALA A 115 -17.28 -7.08 5.45
C ALA A 115 -17.72 -5.92 4.54
N GLU A 116 -18.82 -6.11 3.80
CA GLU A 116 -19.42 -5.07 2.95
C GLU A 116 -19.86 -3.84 3.75
N ARG A 117 -20.50 -4.04 4.93
CA ARG A 117 -20.92 -2.92 5.78
C ARG A 117 -19.70 -2.14 6.26
N ILE A 118 -18.67 -2.84 6.71
CA ILE A 118 -17.41 -2.23 7.16
C ILE A 118 -16.76 -1.41 6.03
N GLN A 119 -16.68 -1.97 4.82
CA GLN A 119 -16.12 -1.30 3.64
C GLN A 119 -16.91 -0.05 3.27
N ARG A 120 -18.24 -0.15 3.18
CA ARG A 120 -19.11 0.98 2.87
C ARG A 120 -18.99 2.09 3.91
N THR A 121 -18.97 1.75 5.19
CA THR A 121 -18.74 2.73 6.26
C THR A 121 -17.39 3.41 6.10
N GLY A 122 -16.31 2.66 5.79
CA GLY A 122 -14.99 3.23 5.52
C GLY A 122 -15.01 4.26 4.39
N TRP A 123 -15.63 3.93 3.25
CA TRP A 123 -15.81 4.85 2.13
C TRP A 123 -16.67 6.07 2.47
N SER A 124 -17.78 5.88 3.18
CA SER A 124 -18.62 6.99 3.64
C SER A 124 -17.84 7.96 4.53
N VAL A 125 -17.07 7.45 5.49
CA VAL A 125 -16.24 8.28 6.38
C VAL A 125 -15.16 9.01 5.56
N ALA A 126 -14.47 8.31 4.66
CA ALA A 126 -13.46 8.92 3.80
C ALA A 126 -14.03 10.07 2.94
N ALA A 127 -15.22 9.88 2.35
CA ALA A 127 -15.90 10.91 1.57
C ALA A 127 -16.30 12.12 2.42
N VAL A 128 -16.84 11.89 3.63
CA VAL A 128 -17.20 12.97 4.56
C VAL A 128 -15.96 13.77 4.97
N VAL A 129 -14.88 13.09 5.36
CA VAL A 129 -13.61 13.74 5.72
C VAL A 129 -13.03 14.52 4.54
N PHE A 130 -13.07 13.95 3.33
CA PHE A 130 -12.62 14.63 2.12
C PHE A 130 -13.39 15.94 1.87
N VAL A 131 -14.72 15.90 1.91
CA VAL A 131 -15.55 17.10 1.75
C VAL A 131 -15.28 18.12 2.85
N ALA A 132 -15.18 17.68 4.11
CA ALA A 132 -14.90 18.58 5.23
C ALA A 132 -13.55 19.29 5.08
N VAL A 133 -12.49 18.57 4.69
CA VAL A 133 -11.16 19.15 4.43
C VAL A 133 -11.20 20.11 3.25
N LEU A 134 -11.91 19.77 2.17
CA LEU A 134 -12.08 20.69 1.03
C LEU A 134 -12.80 21.98 1.42
N LEU A 135 -13.88 21.88 2.19
CA LEU A 135 -14.63 23.05 2.66
C LEU A 135 -13.75 23.93 3.55
N LEU A 136 -12.98 23.33 4.47
CA LEU A 136 -12.05 24.06 5.33
C LEU A 136 -10.97 24.77 4.49
N ALA A 137 -10.41 24.08 3.50
CA ALA A 137 -9.38 24.62 2.62
C ALA A 137 -9.90 25.77 1.74
N VAL A 138 -11.15 25.71 1.27
CA VAL A 138 -11.78 26.81 0.52
C VAL A 138 -12.11 27.98 1.46
N TRP A 139 -12.68 27.70 2.62
CA TRP A 139 -13.02 28.71 3.62
C TRP A 139 -11.79 29.49 4.10
N SER A 140 -10.63 28.83 4.26
CA SER A 140 -9.39 29.50 4.68
C SER A 140 -8.78 30.44 3.62
N GLN A 141 -9.32 30.46 2.40
CA GLN A 141 -8.86 31.35 1.31
C GLN A 141 -9.80 32.56 1.10
N ALA A 142 -10.92 32.61 1.83
CA ALA A 142 -11.88 33.71 1.82
C ALA A 142 -11.57 34.71 2.94
#